data_AF-A0A7R6PIG1-F1
#
_entry.id   AF-A0A7R6PIG1-F1
#
_cell.length_a   1.000
_cell.length_b   1.000
_cell.length_c   1.000
_cell.angle_alpha   90.00
_cell.angle_beta   90.00
_cell.angle_gamma   90.00
#
_symmetry.space_group_name_H-M   'P 1'
#
loop_
_entity.id
_entity.type
_entity.pdbx_description
1 polymer ?
#
loop_
_entity_poly.entity_id
_entity_poly.type
_entity_poly.pdbx_seq_one_letter_code
_entity_poly.pdbx_strand_id
1 'polypeptide(L)'
;MTRKKKQRSHVGQFITGESDIPTKEELLADPNSKESLKKKALEQSKKRKSVYQKELDKQQAEKDKADKLQQPQGGRLADKIRANAKAKENEQADS
;
A
#
# COMPACT_ATOMS: atom_id res chain seq x y z
N MET A 1 3.68 30.65 54.88
CA MET A 1 4.34 30.09 53.69
C MET A 1 3.67 28.77 53.31
N THR A 2 2.73 28.78 52.37
CA THR A 2 1.99 27.56 51.99
C THR A 2 2.68 26.86 50.81
N ARG A 3 3.02 25.57 50.95
CA ARG A 3 3.58 24.74 49.87
C ARG A 3 2.45 24.26 48.96
N LYS A 4 2.31 24.84 47.77
CA LYS A 4 1.41 24.34 46.72
C LYS A 4 2.11 23.24 45.91
N LYS A 5 1.48 22.07 45.75
CA LYS A 5 2.02 20.96 44.94
C LYS A 5 2.00 21.32 43.46
N LYS A 6 3.02 20.89 42.70
CA LYS A 6 3.12 21.07 41.25
C LYS A 6 1.98 20.30 40.57
N GLN A 7 1.09 21.01 39.88
CA GLN A 7 0.03 20.40 39.08
C GLN A 7 0.56 19.99 37.71
N ARG A 8 0.06 18.88 37.16
CA ARG A 8 0.40 18.43 35.81
C ARG A 8 -0.49 19.18 34.82
N SER A 9 0.12 19.83 33.82
CA SER A 9 -0.56 20.67 32.82
C SER A 9 -1.61 19.94 31.97
N HIS A 10 -1.51 18.61 31.86
CA HIS A 10 -2.31 17.80 30.94
C HIS A 10 -3.37 16.92 31.61
N VAL A 11 -3.56 17.01 32.93
CA VAL A 11 -4.60 16.22 33.61
C VAL A 11 -5.96 16.88 33.32
N GLY A 12 -6.80 16.22 32.52
CA GLY A 12 -8.14 16.69 32.15
C GLY A 12 -8.27 17.35 30.78
N GLN A 13 -7.20 17.40 29.98
CA GLN A 13 -7.27 17.86 28.59
C GLN A 13 -7.58 16.66 27.68
N PHE A 14 -8.78 16.65 27.09
CA PHE A 14 -9.06 15.78 25.95
C PHE A 14 -8.31 16.34 24.75
N ILE A 15 -7.33 15.60 24.25
CA ILE A 15 -6.56 15.98 23.06
C ILE A 15 -7.51 15.84 21.87
N THR A 16 -8.06 16.95 21.39
CA THR A 16 -8.95 17.02 20.21
C THR A 16 -8.19 16.85 18.88
N GLY A 17 -7.08 16.12 18.88
CA GLY A 17 -6.17 15.96 17.75
C GLY A 17 -6.37 14.68 16.94
N GLU A 18 -7.45 13.94 17.17
CA GLU A 18 -7.74 12.71 16.41
C GLU A 18 -8.05 12.98 14.94
N SER A 19 -8.43 14.21 14.55
CA SER A 19 -8.74 14.57 13.16
C SER A 19 -7.52 14.65 12.24
N ASP A 20 -6.35 14.96 12.80
CA ASP A 20 -5.14 15.25 12.00
C ASP A 20 -4.19 14.04 11.97
N ILE A 21 -4.50 12.99 12.73
CA ILE A 21 -3.73 11.76 12.74
C ILE A 21 -4.25 10.88 11.62
N PRO A 22 -3.42 10.51 10.63
CA PRO A 22 -3.86 9.68 9.53
C PRO A 22 -4.35 8.33 10.05
N THR A 23 -5.44 7.85 9.45
CA THR A 23 -6.01 6.56 9.82
C THR A 23 -5.05 5.43 9.44
N LYS A 24 -5.22 4.25 10.05
CA LYS A 24 -4.40 3.08 9.68
C LYS A 24 -4.57 2.71 8.21
N GLU A 25 -5.75 2.94 7.65
CA GLU A 25 -6.06 2.64 6.25
C GLU A 25 -5.33 3.60 5.31
N GLU A 26 -5.33 4.89 5.63
CA GLU A 26 -4.55 5.91 4.90
C GLU A 26 -3.06 5.63 4.95
N LEU A 27 -2.54 5.31 6.15
CA LEU A 27 -1.16 4.88 6.29
C LEU A 27 -0.89 3.62 5.45
N LEU A 28 -1.79 2.65 5.42
CA LEU A 28 -1.56 1.44 4.63
C LEU A 28 -1.55 1.71 3.11
N ALA A 29 -2.32 2.70 2.65
CA ALA A 29 -2.36 3.12 1.25
C ALA A 29 -1.04 3.76 0.80
N ASP A 30 -0.39 4.52 1.68
CA ASP A 30 0.88 5.17 1.39
C ASP A 30 2.07 4.19 1.40
N PRO A 31 2.81 4.03 0.28
CA PRO A 31 3.84 2.98 0.13
C PRO A 31 5.09 3.19 0.99
N ASN A 32 5.28 4.42 1.49
CA ASN A 32 6.41 4.86 2.31
C ASN A 32 6.05 5.08 3.79
N SER A 33 4.79 4.87 4.15
CA SER A 33 4.36 5.04 5.54
C SER A 33 4.93 3.96 6.46
N LYS A 34 4.84 4.21 7.76
CA LYS A 34 5.28 3.25 8.78
C LYS A 34 4.53 1.92 8.71
N GLU A 35 3.21 1.95 8.51
CA GLU A 35 2.38 0.73 8.52
C GLU A 35 2.60 -0.11 7.26
N SER A 36 2.77 0.53 6.08
CA SER A 36 3.06 -0.19 4.85
C SER A 36 4.46 -0.80 4.87
N LEU A 37 5.47 -0.08 5.38
CA LEU A 37 6.82 -0.62 5.56
C LEU A 37 6.84 -1.77 6.57
N LYS A 38 6.08 -1.68 7.65
CA LYS A 38 5.94 -2.77 8.63
C LYS A 38 5.28 -4.01 8.02
N LYS A 39 4.24 -3.84 7.19
CA LYS A 39 3.61 -4.94 6.44
C LYS A 39 4.61 -5.60 5.49
N LYS A 40 5.33 -4.80 4.68
CA LYS A 40 6.40 -5.30 3.79
C LYS A 40 7.48 -6.05 4.56
N ALA A 41 7.93 -5.50 5.69
CA ALA A 41 8.93 -6.14 6.54
C ALA A 41 8.43 -7.46 7.13
N LEU A 42 7.15 -7.56 7.52
CA LEU A 42 6.55 -8.80 8.00
C LEU A 42 6.41 -9.85 6.87
N GLU A 43 6.04 -9.43 5.66
CA GLU A 43 5.97 -10.30 4.47
C GLU A 43 7.36 -10.80 4.05
N GLN A 44 8.37 -9.93 4.11
CA GLN A 44 9.77 -10.26 3.84
C GLN A 44 10.43 -11.02 4.99
N SER A 45 9.90 -10.90 6.22
CA SER A 45 10.41 -11.64 7.36
C SER A 45 10.27 -13.12 7.05
N LYS A 46 11.40 -13.82 7.08
CA LYS A 46 11.51 -15.24 6.72
C LYS A 46 10.94 -16.13 7.81
N LYS A 47 9.69 -15.89 8.23
CA LYS A 47 8.94 -16.91 8.95
C LYS A 47 8.72 -18.04 7.96
N ARG A 48 9.00 -19.27 8.38
CA ARG A 48 8.77 -20.45 7.54
C ARG A 48 7.27 -20.52 7.24
N LYS A 49 6.88 -20.13 6.02
CA LYS A 49 5.51 -20.32 5.53
C LYS A 49 5.11 -21.77 5.74
N SER A 50 3.88 -22.01 6.20
CA SER A 50 3.32 -23.37 6.27
C SER A 50 3.30 -24.00 4.87
N VAL A 51 3.24 -25.33 4.80
CA VAL A 51 3.17 -26.05 3.52
C VAL A 51 1.96 -25.57 2.71
N TYR A 52 0.79 -25.46 3.35
CA TYR A 52 -0.44 -24.96 2.77
C TYR A 52 -0.30 -23.55 2.17
N GLN A 53 0.31 -22.62 2.90
CA GLN A 53 0.50 -21.26 2.39
C GLN A 53 1.41 -21.22 1.17
N LYS A 54 2.44 -22.07 1.12
CA LYS A 54 3.32 -22.19 -0.06
C LYS A 54 2.57 -22.73 -1.28
N GLU A 55 1.62 -23.63 -1.09
CA GLU A 55 0.80 -24.17 -2.17
C GLU A 55 -0.15 -23.11 -2.72
N LEU A 56 -0.82 -22.34 -1.86
CA LEU A 56 -1.65 -21.20 -2.27
C LEU A 56 -0.85 -20.15 -3.05
N ASP A 57 0.32 -19.76 -2.55
CA ASP A 57 1.18 -18.78 -3.22
C ASP A 57 1.62 -19.28 -4.61
N LYS A 58 1.90 -20.58 -4.76
CA LYS A 58 2.22 -21.20 -6.06
C LYS A 58 1.03 -21.15 -7.01
N GLN A 59 -0.16 -21.51 -6.54
CA GLN A 59 -1.39 -21.46 -7.36
C GLN A 59 -1.69 -20.03 -7.82
N GLN A 60 -1.50 -19.03 -6.96
CA GLN A 60 -1.64 -17.62 -7.33
C GLN A 60 -0.59 -17.22 -8.38
N ALA A 61 0.68 -17.57 -8.17
CA ALA A 61 1.73 -17.28 -9.14
C ALA A 61 1.52 -17.98 -10.50
N GLU A 62 0.93 -19.17 -10.51
CA GLU A 62 0.54 -19.88 -11.73
C GLU A 62 -0.62 -19.20 -12.45
N LYS A 63 -1.64 -18.73 -11.71
CA LYS A 63 -2.73 -17.91 -12.27
C LYS A 63 -2.21 -16.62 -12.87
N ASP A 64 -1.36 -15.88 -12.15
CA ASP A 64 -0.77 -14.63 -12.66
C ASP A 64 0.09 -14.87 -13.92
N LYS A 65 0.77 -16.01 -14.01
CA LYS A 65 1.53 -16.40 -15.21
C LYS A 65 0.61 -16.81 -16.35
N ALA A 66 -0.45 -17.57 -16.07
CA ALA A 66 -1.44 -17.96 -17.04
C ALA A 66 -2.14 -16.72 -17.62
N ASP A 67 -2.51 -15.75 -16.77
CA ASP A 67 -3.10 -14.48 -17.19
C ASP A 67 -2.13 -13.67 -18.06
N LYS A 68 -0.83 -13.65 -17.72
CA LYS A 68 0.21 -13.02 -18.56
C LYS A 68 0.45 -13.74 -19.89
N LEU A 69 0.28 -15.05 -19.95
CA LEU A 69 0.44 -15.86 -21.17
C LEU A 69 -0.80 -15.82 -22.06
N GLN A 70 -2.00 -15.68 -21.47
CA GLN A 70 -3.27 -15.53 -22.20
C GLN A 70 -3.41 -14.15 -22.84
N GLN A 71 -2.71 -13.13 -22.33
CA GLN A 71 -2.55 -11.88 -23.06
C GLN A 71 -1.61 -12.13 -24.24
N PRO A 72 -2.10 -12.05 -25.50
CA PRO A 72 -1.20 -12.16 -26.64
C PRO A 72 -0.15 -11.06 -26.49
N GLN A 73 1.14 -11.42 -26.53
CA GLN A 73 2.21 -10.45 -26.75
C GLN A 73 2.00 -9.88 -28.15
N GLY A 74 1.14 -8.87 -28.24
CA GLY A 74 0.80 -8.26 -29.50
C GLY A 74 2.07 -7.69 -30.11
N GLY A 75 2.34 -8.02 -31.37
CA GLY A 75 3.55 -7.57 -32.07
C GLY A 75 3.62 -6.05 -32.20
N ARG A 76 4.59 -5.56 -32.98
CA ARG A 76 4.90 -4.13 -33.14
C ARG A 76 3.69 -3.20 -33.34
N LEU A 77 2.64 -3.68 -34.02
CA LEU A 77 1.40 -2.91 -34.22
C LEU A 77 0.61 -2.73 -32.91
N ALA A 78 0.46 -3.78 -32.10
CA ALA A 78 -0.27 -3.70 -30.84
C ALA A 78 0.44 -2.80 -29.81
N ASP A 79 1.78 -2.80 -29.81
CA ASP A 79 2.57 -1.87 -29.00
C ASP A 79 2.32 -0.41 -29.41
N LYS A 80 2.28 -0.13 -30.72
CA LYS A 80 1.92 1.21 -31.24
C LYS A 80 0.50 1.62 -30.86
N ILE A 81 -0.47 0.70 -30.95
CA ILE A 81 -1.86 0.97 -30.56
C ILE A 81 -1.93 1.32 -29.06
N ARG A 82 -1.24 0.55 -28.20
CA ARG A 82 -1.16 0.84 -26.77
C ARG A 82 -0.47 2.18 -26.46
N ALA A 83 0.61 2.49 -27.16
CA ALA A 83 1.31 3.77 -27.01
C ALA A 83 0.43 4.96 -27.41
N ASN A 84 -0.29 4.85 -28.53
CA ASN A 84 -1.20 5.90 -29.00
C ASN A 84 -2.40 6.09 -28.06
N ALA A 85 -2.95 5.00 -27.49
CA ALA A 85 -4.04 5.10 -26.52
C ALA A 85 -3.59 5.86 -25.25
N LYS A 86 -2.40 5.53 -24.71
CA LYS A 86 -1.81 6.24 -23.57
C LYS A 86 -1.53 7.71 -23.85
N ALA A 87 -1.03 8.03 -25.04
CA ALA A 87 -0.78 9.42 -25.42
C ALA A 87 -2.07 10.25 -25.42
N LYS A 88 -3.17 9.68 -25.93
CA LYS A 88 -4.50 10.34 -25.92
C LYS A 88 -5.08 10.51 -24.52
N GLU A 89 -4.91 9.53 -23.64
CA GLU A 89 -5.35 9.64 -22.24
C GLU A 89 -4.59 10.77 -21.51
N ASN A 90 -3.29 10.90 -21.74
CA ASN A 90 -2.50 11.98 -21.15
C ASN A 90 -2.91 13.36 -21.70
N GLU A 91 -3.14 13.46 -23.02
CA GLU A 91 -3.62 14.71 -23.64
C GLU A 91 -5.00 15.15 -23.12
N GLN A 92 -5.88 14.20 -22.78
CA GLN A 92 -7.19 14.49 -22.18
C GLN A 92 -7.13 14.81 -20.68
N ALA A 93 -6.08 14.37 -19.98
CA ALA A 93 -5.88 14.68 -18.57
C ALA A 93 -5.21 16.06 -18.36
N ASP A 94 -4.45 16.54 -19.36
CA ASP A 94 -3.78 17.85 -19.36
C ASP A 94 -4.61 18.99 -20.00
N SER A 95 -5.86 18.73 -20.40
CA SER A 95 -6.82 19.70 -20.96
C SER A 95 -8.02 19.92 -20.05
#